data_AF-A0A925ZNG4-F1
#
_entry.id   AF-A0A925ZNG4-F1
#
_cell.length_a   1.000
_cell.length_b   1.000
_cell.length_c   1.000
_cell.angle_alpha   90.00
_cell.angle_beta   90.00
_cell.angle_gamma   90.00
#
_symmetry.space_group_name_H-M   'P 1'
#
loop_
_entity.id
_entity.type
_entity.pdbx_description
1 polymer ?
#
loop_
_entity_poly.entity_id
_entity_poly.type
_entity_poly.pdbx_seq_one_letter_code
_entity_poly.pdbx_strand_id
1 'polypeptide(L)'
;MARDDNEGRPPSCDAPFDAAEIVLAYAALEADTAECSCVCQPVDPVCGNVQFFVDDVPACSDLVGISSVSTVVECGNAPATATGYVAAGDPELVGGACFPDASSSTPSAEFAARSTLCAAGLVEAPETCEAGERCAPVPNEPFGSELCIWSPGDVECPTALDYQQREVFHQDVVDTRGCTECTCGEIAGTCSATLELWTGDDCDGTMLAEIDSGGVCEEVDGVPSSTRIADVDADPTCGSSSGAQPAGAATPTDPITVCCR
;
A
#
# COMPACT_ATOMS: atom_id res chain seq x y z
N MET A 1 37.31 -20.67 8.32
CA MET A 1 36.17 -19.72 8.39
C MET A 1 35.63 -19.71 9.81
N ALA A 2 35.27 -18.55 10.34
CA ALA A 2 34.55 -18.42 11.61
C ALA A 2 33.13 -17.96 11.32
N ARG A 3 32.14 -18.63 11.92
CA ARG A 3 30.71 -18.33 11.80
C ARG A 3 30.21 -17.77 13.12
N ASP A 4 29.51 -16.65 13.06
CA ASP A 4 28.85 -16.04 14.21
C ASP A 4 27.42 -15.65 13.86
N ASP A 5 26.59 -15.52 14.89
CA ASP A 5 25.30 -14.85 14.79
C ASP A 5 25.54 -13.37 14.42
N ASN A 6 24.68 -12.77 13.60
CA ASN A 6 24.94 -11.50 12.93
C ASN A 6 25.06 -10.27 13.89
N GLU A 7 24.89 -10.47 15.19
CA GLU A 7 24.90 -9.43 16.23
C GLU A 7 26.31 -9.08 16.78
N GLY A 8 27.34 -9.87 16.47
CA GLY A 8 28.70 -9.64 16.99
C GLY A 8 29.55 -8.67 16.15
N ARG A 9 30.72 -8.27 16.65
CA ARG A 9 31.82 -7.78 15.78
C ARG A 9 32.48 -9.00 15.14
N PRO A 10 32.73 -9.02 13.82
CA PRO A 10 33.42 -10.16 13.20
C PRO A 10 34.80 -10.37 13.83
N PRO A 11 35.23 -11.63 14.03
CA PRO A 11 36.55 -11.94 14.57
C PRO A 11 37.63 -11.32 13.68
N SER A 12 38.67 -10.76 14.29
CA SER A 12 39.81 -10.25 13.54
C SER A 12 40.59 -11.38 12.89
N CYS A 13 41.14 -11.12 11.71
CA CYS A 13 42.13 -11.99 11.11
C CYS A 13 43.48 -11.72 11.78
N ASP A 14 44.00 -12.68 12.54
CA ASP A 14 45.32 -12.58 13.14
C ASP A 14 46.39 -13.10 12.18
N ALA A 15 47.63 -12.66 12.38
CA ALA A 15 48.77 -13.17 11.62
C ALA A 15 48.86 -14.71 11.70
N PRO A 16 49.16 -15.41 10.59
CA PRO A 16 49.56 -14.89 9.28
C PRO A 16 48.40 -14.59 8.28
N PHE A 17 47.16 -14.57 8.74
CA PHE A 17 45.95 -14.39 7.91
C PHE A 17 45.47 -12.94 7.78
N ASP A 18 46.29 -11.98 8.21
CA ASP A 18 46.07 -10.53 8.17
C ASP A 18 46.59 -9.87 6.89
N ALA A 19 46.99 -10.66 5.89
CA ALA A 19 47.72 -10.17 4.72
C ALA A 19 46.83 -9.53 3.64
N ALA A 20 45.52 -9.74 3.70
CA ALA A 20 44.56 -9.16 2.76
C ALA A 20 43.43 -8.44 3.50
N GLU A 21 42.65 -7.69 2.72
CA GLU A 21 41.40 -7.12 3.20
C GLU A 21 40.48 -8.23 3.73
N ILE A 22 39.90 -7.98 4.91
CA ILE A 22 38.95 -8.90 5.54
C ILE A 22 37.70 -8.94 4.67
N VAL A 23 37.31 -10.13 4.23
CA VAL A 23 36.11 -10.31 3.42
C VAL A 23 34.99 -10.83 4.31
N LEU A 24 33.91 -10.05 4.43
CA LEU A 24 32.67 -10.50 5.06
C LEU A 24 31.80 -11.20 4.02
N ALA A 25 31.26 -12.35 4.42
CA ALA A 25 30.41 -13.17 3.59
C ALA A 25 29.17 -13.57 4.40
N TYR A 26 28.01 -13.50 3.79
CA TYR A 26 26.72 -13.68 4.44
C TYR A 26 25.94 -14.85 3.83
N ALA A 27 25.09 -15.49 4.62
CA ALA A 27 24.24 -16.58 4.19
C ALA A 27 22.90 -16.55 4.94
N ALA A 28 21.96 -17.39 4.48
CA ALA A 28 20.61 -17.47 5.04
C ALA A 28 19.91 -16.11 5.06
N LEU A 29 19.64 -15.55 3.87
CA LEU A 29 18.89 -14.31 3.74
C LEU A 29 17.47 -14.50 4.27
N GLU A 30 17.10 -13.68 5.25
CA GLU A 30 15.76 -13.54 5.80
C GLU A 30 15.16 -12.22 5.30
N ALA A 31 13.98 -12.33 4.69
CA ALA A 31 13.36 -11.21 4.00
C ALA A 31 11.83 -11.39 3.98
N ASP A 32 11.17 -10.94 5.03
CA ASP A 32 9.71 -10.99 5.15
C ASP A 32 8.99 -10.25 4.01
N THR A 33 7.79 -10.69 3.65
CA THR A 33 7.02 -10.01 2.60
C THR A 33 6.65 -8.60 3.02
N ALA A 34 6.57 -7.67 2.05
CA ALA A 34 6.02 -6.35 2.33
C ALA A 34 4.58 -6.45 2.85
N GLU A 35 4.22 -5.62 3.81
CA GLU A 35 2.87 -5.44 4.30
C GLU A 35 2.22 -4.30 3.52
N CYS A 36 1.11 -4.61 2.85
CA CYS A 36 0.43 -3.69 1.97
C CYS A 36 -1.00 -3.49 2.45
N SER A 37 -1.44 -2.24 2.54
CA SER A 37 -2.84 -1.92 2.77
C SER A 37 -3.32 -0.91 1.74
N CYS A 38 -4.60 -1.02 1.38
CA CYS A 38 -5.24 0.00 0.57
C CYS A 38 -6.68 0.21 1.01
N VAL A 39 -6.99 1.46 1.31
CA VAL A 39 -8.33 1.94 1.63
C VAL A 39 -8.76 2.89 0.53
N CYS A 40 -9.98 2.74 0.03
CA CYS A 40 -10.54 3.70 -0.93
C CYS A 40 -11.40 4.71 -0.19
N GLN A 41 -11.13 6.00 -0.41
CA GLN A 41 -11.89 7.08 0.20
C GLN A 41 -12.64 7.85 -0.89
N PRO A 42 -13.96 8.08 -0.70
CA PRO A 42 -14.70 8.98 -1.58
C PRO A 42 -14.16 10.40 -1.46
N VAL A 43 -14.09 11.09 -2.60
CA VAL A 43 -13.65 12.49 -2.68
C VAL A 43 -14.63 13.25 -3.55
N ASP A 44 -15.01 14.44 -3.06
CA ASP A 44 -15.89 15.38 -3.75
C ASP A 44 -17.17 14.73 -4.32
N PRO A 45 -17.98 14.01 -3.52
CA PRO A 45 -19.26 13.48 -3.99
C PRO A 45 -20.15 14.63 -4.47
N VAL A 46 -20.79 14.45 -5.63
CA VAL A 46 -21.68 15.46 -6.20
C VAL A 46 -23.07 14.86 -6.37
N CYS A 47 -24.03 15.43 -5.66
CA CYS A 47 -25.44 15.09 -5.78
C CYS A 47 -26.11 15.93 -6.88
N GLY A 48 -26.95 15.28 -7.67
CA GLY A 48 -27.73 15.88 -8.73
C GLY A 48 -28.90 16.69 -8.19
N ASN A 49 -29.81 17.07 -9.09
CA ASN A 49 -30.98 17.85 -8.73
C ASN A 49 -31.98 17.01 -7.92
N VAL A 50 -32.71 17.68 -7.04
CA VAL A 50 -33.83 17.06 -6.30
C VAL A 50 -35.10 17.17 -7.13
N GLN A 51 -35.86 16.07 -7.22
CA GLN A 51 -37.19 16.09 -7.81
C GLN A 51 -38.21 16.46 -6.73
N PHE A 52 -38.91 17.57 -6.94
CA PHE A 52 -39.99 18.04 -6.08
C PHE A 52 -41.34 17.71 -6.71
N PHE A 53 -42.23 17.15 -5.89
CA PHE A 53 -43.54 16.65 -6.28
C PHE A 53 -44.64 17.35 -5.48
N VAL A 54 -45.74 17.67 -6.15
CA VAL A 54 -46.98 18.16 -5.52
C VAL A 54 -48.15 17.32 -5.99
N ASP A 55 -49.02 16.96 -5.06
CA ASP A 55 -50.21 16.13 -5.27
C ASP A 55 -51.39 16.64 -4.43
N ASP A 56 -52.62 16.37 -4.85
CA ASP A 56 -53.84 16.64 -4.08
C ASP A 56 -54.30 15.45 -3.22
N VAL A 57 -53.61 14.29 -3.33
CA VAL A 57 -53.84 13.11 -2.50
C VAL A 57 -52.70 12.83 -1.51
N PRO A 58 -52.99 12.29 -0.30
CA PRO A 58 -51.99 12.02 0.74
C PRO A 58 -50.90 11.00 0.37
N ALA A 59 -51.04 10.30 -0.75
CA ALA A 59 -50.13 9.25 -1.17
C ALA A 59 -49.04 9.73 -2.15
N CYS A 60 -49.15 10.95 -2.69
CA CYS A 60 -48.32 11.42 -3.79
C CYS A 60 -48.27 10.41 -4.98
N SER A 61 -49.40 9.75 -5.25
CA SER A 61 -49.49 8.68 -6.26
C SER A 61 -49.81 9.19 -7.66
N ASP A 62 -50.39 10.39 -7.78
CA ASP A 62 -50.83 11.02 -9.01
C ASP A 62 -50.09 12.34 -9.20
N LEU A 63 -48.78 12.26 -9.47
CA LEU A 63 -47.89 13.43 -9.58
C LEU A 63 -48.44 14.50 -10.54
N VAL A 64 -49.03 15.57 -10.00
CA VAL A 64 -49.70 16.64 -10.77
C VAL A 64 -48.69 17.69 -11.22
N GLY A 65 -47.58 17.84 -10.49
CA GLY A 65 -46.46 18.71 -10.82
C GLY A 65 -45.13 18.08 -10.45
N ILE A 66 -44.16 18.16 -11.37
CA ILE A 66 -42.76 17.79 -11.13
C ILE A 66 -41.92 19.02 -11.42
N SER A 67 -41.08 19.39 -10.48
CA SER A 67 -40.08 20.45 -10.67
C SER A 67 -38.73 19.94 -10.20
N SER A 68 -37.67 20.22 -10.96
CA SER A 68 -36.31 19.91 -10.55
C SER A 68 -35.72 21.12 -9.84
N VAL A 69 -35.34 20.96 -8.58
CA VAL A 69 -34.63 21.99 -7.81
C VAL A 69 -33.14 21.74 -7.91
N SER A 70 -32.41 22.75 -8.38
CA SER A 70 -30.95 22.70 -8.55
C SER A 70 -30.27 22.78 -7.19
N THR A 71 -29.27 21.93 -6.93
CA THR A 71 -28.44 21.96 -5.72
C THR A 71 -27.53 23.19 -5.65
N VAL A 72 -27.40 23.93 -6.74
CA VAL A 72 -26.68 25.20 -6.79
C VAL A 72 -27.59 26.28 -6.21
N VAL A 73 -27.53 26.46 -4.89
CA VAL A 73 -28.20 27.42 -3.99
C VAL A 73 -28.91 28.60 -4.68
N GLU A 74 -30.04 28.33 -5.33
CA GLU A 74 -30.93 29.34 -5.88
C GLU A 74 -32.36 28.98 -5.48
N CYS A 75 -33.15 30.00 -5.14
CA CYS A 75 -34.57 29.84 -4.93
C CYS A 75 -35.24 29.56 -6.27
N GLY A 76 -35.81 28.36 -6.39
CA GLY A 76 -36.60 27.95 -7.54
C GLY A 76 -38.06 28.30 -7.34
N ASN A 77 -38.79 28.46 -8.44
CA ASN A 77 -40.24 28.56 -8.38
C ASN A 77 -40.84 27.21 -7.95
N ALA A 78 -41.72 27.23 -6.96
CA ALA A 78 -42.55 26.08 -6.65
C ALA A 78 -43.67 25.99 -7.71
N PRO A 79 -44.10 24.79 -8.12
CA PRO A 79 -45.28 24.64 -8.95
C PRO A 79 -46.49 25.24 -8.21
N ALA A 80 -47.09 26.29 -8.78
CA ALA A 80 -48.15 27.09 -8.16
C ALA A 80 -49.53 26.40 -8.06
N THR A 81 -49.56 25.06 -8.04
CA THR A 81 -50.78 24.27 -8.08
C THR A 81 -51.21 23.87 -6.68
N ALA A 82 -52.05 24.72 -6.07
CA ALA A 82 -52.95 24.50 -4.93
C ALA A 82 -52.38 23.86 -3.64
N THR A 83 -53.02 24.18 -2.51
CA THR A 83 -52.79 23.54 -1.21
C THR A 83 -52.90 22.03 -1.33
N GLY A 84 -51.95 21.28 -0.78
CA GLY A 84 -51.95 19.84 -0.96
C GLY A 84 -50.80 19.14 -0.24
N TYR A 85 -50.45 17.98 -0.78
CA TYR A 85 -49.39 17.14 -0.29
C TYR A 85 -48.14 17.25 -1.16
N VAL A 86 -46.98 17.16 -0.54
CA VAL A 86 -45.69 17.38 -1.20
C VAL A 86 -44.71 16.28 -0.83
N ALA A 87 -43.80 15.98 -1.75
CA ALA A 87 -42.72 15.03 -1.53
C ALA A 87 -41.47 15.46 -2.30
N ALA A 88 -40.31 14.99 -1.85
CA ALA A 88 -39.04 15.16 -2.54
C ALA A 88 -38.39 13.80 -2.79
N GLY A 89 -37.91 13.57 -4.02
CA GLY A 89 -37.11 12.39 -4.36
C GLY A 89 -35.64 12.61 -3.99
N ASP A 90 -34.95 11.54 -3.57
CA ASP A 90 -33.51 11.60 -3.31
C ASP A 90 -32.75 12.05 -4.57
N PRO A 91 -31.81 13.01 -4.45
CA PRO A 91 -30.96 13.36 -5.57
C PRO A 91 -30.04 12.18 -5.94
N GLU A 92 -29.79 11.98 -7.23
CA GLU A 92 -28.84 10.95 -7.68
C GLU A 92 -27.40 11.40 -7.41
N LEU A 93 -26.51 10.46 -7.03
CA LEU A 93 -25.08 10.74 -6.99
C LEU A 93 -24.55 10.78 -8.44
N VAL A 94 -24.26 11.98 -8.96
CA VAL A 94 -23.89 12.21 -10.37
C VAL A 94 -22.39 12.44 -10.58
N GLY A 95 -21.62 12.56 -9.50
CA GLY A 95 -20.20 12.81 -9.58
C GLY A 95 -19.45 12.50 -8.28
N GLY A 96 -18.13 12.64 -8.37
CA GLY A 96 -17.17 12.27 -7.33
C GLY A 96 -16.19 11.22 -7.84
N ALA A 97 -15.21 10.92 -7.01
CA ALA A 97 -14.21 9.91 -7.31
C ALA A 97 -13.84 9.11 -6.05
N CYS A 98 -13.18 7.99 -6.26
CA CYS A 98 -12.56 7.22 -5.18
C CYS A 98 -11.05 7.33 -5.31
N PHE A 99 -10.41 7.84 -4.26
CA PHE A 99 -8.97 7.97 -4.21
C PHE A 99 -8.36 6.86 -3.36
N PRO A 100 -7.32 6.17 -3.85
CA PRO A 100 -6.62 5.15 -3.08
C PRO A 100 -5.74 5.80 -2.02
N ASP A 101 -5.98 5.47 -0.76
CA ASP A 101 -5.07 5.69 0.36
C ASP A 101 -4.29 4.39 0.62
N ALA A 102 -3.12 4.31 -0.01
CA ALA A 102 -2.25 3.15 0.07
C ALA A 102 -1.16 3.37 1.13
N SER A 103 -0.90 2.36 1.95
CA SER A 103 0.24 2.34 2.85
C SER A 103 1.03 1.05 2.69
N SER A 104 2.34 1.15 2.90
CA SER A 104 3.27 0.04 2.74
C SER A 104 4.31 0.05 3.85
N SER A 105 4.65 -1.14 4.34
CA SER A 105 5.77 -1.37 5.24
C SER A 105 6.57 -2.57 4.72
N THR A 106 7.87 -2.37 4.46
CA THR A 106 8.75 -3.47 4.04
C THR A 106 9.79 -3.69 5.13
N PRO A 107 9.71 -4.80 5.90
CA PRO A 107 10.75 -5.13 6.87
C PRO A 107 12.13 -5.26 6.20
N SER A 108 13.19 -4.84 6.89
CA SER A 108 14.56 -4.92 6.37
C SER A 108 14.92 -6.35 5.96
N ALA A 109 15.65 -6.51 4.86
CA ALA A 109 16.25 -7.80 4.50
C ALA A 109 17.56 -7.95 5.27
N GLU A 110 17.75 -9.09 5.93
CA GLU A 110 18.93 -9.34 6.75
C GLU A 110 19.43 -10.77 6.54
N PHE A 111 20.74 -10.96 6.62
CA PHE A 111 21.30 -12.31 6.62
C PHE A 111 21.36 -12.86 8.04
N ALA A 112 20.84 -14.06 8.27
CA ALA A 112 20.88 -14.70 9.57
C ALA A 112 22.28 -15.21 9.94
N ALA A 113 23.13 -15.48 8.93
CA ALA A 113 24.47 -15.98 9.14
C ALA A 113 25.52 -15.04 8.53
N ARG A 114 26.59 -14.81 9.29
CA ARG A 114 27.77 -14.06 8.86
C ARG A 114 29.04 -14.88 9.07
N SER A 115 29.94 -14.80 8.09
CA SER A 115 31.23 -15.45 8.08
C SER A 115 32.33 -14.45 7.77
N THR A 116 33.48 -14.61 8.42
CA THR A 116 34.68 -13.84 8.13
C THR A 116 35.68 -14.71 7.37
N LEU A 117 36.08 -14.25 6.19
CA LEU A 117 37.09 -14.89 5.35
C LEU A 117 38.41 -14.12 5.48
N CYS A 118 39.43 -14.83 5.95
CA CYS A 118 40.78 -14.30 6.10
C CYS A 118 41.68 -14.96 5.05
N ALA A 119 42.64 -14.20 4.51
CA ALA A 119 43.61 -14.73 3.56
C ALA A 119 45.01 -14.71 4.17
N ALA A 120 45.67 -15.87 4.14
CA ALA A 120 47.06 -15.98 4.52
C ALA A 120 47.94 -15.20 3.54
N GLY A 121 48.91 -14.47 4.09
CA GLY A 121 50.02 -13.97 3.29
C GLY A 121 50.83 -15.11 2.72
N LEU A 122 51.59 -14.83 1.66
CA LEU A 122 52.61 -15.79 1.22
C LEU A 122 53.65 -15.89 2.32
N VAL A 123 53.67 -17.04 2.99
CA VAL A 123 54.78 -17.40 3.88
C VAL A 123 55.95 -17.73 2.96
N GLU A 124 57.07 -17.01 3.11
CA GLU A 124 58.31 -17.39 2.42
C GLU A 124 58.57 -18.86 2.72
N ALA A 125 58.65 -19.68 1.67
CA ALA A 125 58.56 -21.12 1.78
C ALA A 125 59.49 -21.62 2.90
N PRO A 126 58.95 -22.17 4.02
CA PRO A 126 59.78 -23.01 4.86
C PRO A 126 60.34 -24.13 3.97
N GLU A 127 61.49 -24.71 4.34
CA GLU A 127 62.24 -25.71 3.55
C GLU A 127 61.43 -26.98 3.15
N THR A 128 60.14 -27.03 3.45
CA THR A 128 59.24 -28.17 3.38
C THR A 128 58.29 -28.19 2.17
N CYS A 129 58.05 -27.08 1.46
CA CYS A 129 57.23 -27.12 0.24
C CYS A 129 58.10 -27.36 -1.00
N GLU A 130 57.65 -28.23 -1.91
CA GLU A 130 58.40 -28.53 -3.13
C GLU A 130 58.33 -27.37 -4.14
N ALA A 131 59.24 -27.38 -5.11
CA ALA A 131 59.25 -26.38 -6.18
C ALA A 131 57.95 -26.42 -6.98
N GLY A 132 57.20 -25.31 -6.96
CA GLY A 132 55.89 -25.20 -7.61
C GLY A 132 54.70 -25.32 -6.66
N GLU A 133 54.93 -25.65 -5.39
CA GLU A 133 53.91 -25.66 -4.35
C GLU A 133 53.86 -24.32 -3.60
N ARG A 134 52.77 -24.10 -2.86
CA ARG A 134 52.64 -22.98 -1.93
C ARG A 134 52.31 -23.51 -0.54
N CYS A 135 53.17 -23.18 0.41
CA CYS A 135 52.92 -23.45 1.83
C CYS A 135 51.82 -22.52 2.33
N ALA A 136 50.70 -23.09 2.77
CA ALA A 136 49.64 -22.37 3.45
C ALA A 136 49.72 -22.67 4.96
N PRO A 137 49.63 -21.65 5.83
CA PRO A 137 49.55 -21.87 7.27
C PRO A 137 48.25 -22.61 7.63
N VAL A 138 48.31 -23.43 8.67
CA VAL A 138 47.13 -24.08 9.23
C VAL A 138 46.31 -23.03 9.98
N PRO A 139 44.98 -22.94 9.78
CA PRO A 139 44.13 -22.04 10.56
C PRO A 139 44.18 -22.35 12.05
N ASN A 140 44.19 -21.31 12.89
CA ASN A 140 44.08 -21.43 14.34
C ASN A 140 42.65 -21.06 14.81
N GLU A 141 42.29 -21.42 16.04
CA GLU A 141 41.04 -20.95 16.66
C GLU A 141 40.95 -19.41 16.60
N PRO A 142 39.75 -18.82 16.41
CA PRO A 142 38.43 -19.45 16.36
C PRO A 142 38.04 -20.02 14.99
N PHE A 143 38.94 -20.02 14.01
CA PHE A 143 38.66 -20.55 12.68
C PHE A 143 38.70 -22.09 12.70
N GLY A 144 37.82 -22.73 11.93
CA GLY A 144 37.86 -24.18 11.76
C GLY A 144 39.23 -24.68 11.28
N SER A 145 39.62 -25.88 11.70
CA SER A 145 40.95 -26.47 11.42
C SER A 145 41.18 -26.85 9.94
N GLU A 146 40.14 -26.80 9.12
CA GLU A 146 40.20 -27.14 7.70
C GLU A 146 40.71 -25.95 6.87
N LEU A 147 41.63 -26.25 5.95
CA LEU A 147 42.10 -25.26 4.99
C LEU A 147 41.02 -25.05 3.93
N CYS A 148 40.59 -23.80 3.76
CA CYS A 148 39.66 -23.41 2.72
C CYS A 148 40.28 -22.41 1.76
N ILE A 149 39.83 -22.42 0.51
CA ILE A 149 40.08 -21.38 -0.48
C ILE A 149 38.75 -20.71 -0.83
N TRP A 150 38.79 -19.47 -1.30
CA TRP A 150 37.59 -18.79 -1.76
C TRP A 150 37.84 -18.05 -3.07
N SER A 151 36.77 -17.83 -3.83
CA SER A 151 36.80 -17.09 -5.09
C SER A 151 35.52 -16.28 -5.26
N PRO A 152 35.59 -15.06 -5.83
CA PRO A 152 34.41 -14.34 -6.26
C PRO A 152 33.64 -15.13 -7.33
N GLY A 153 32.31 -15.06 -7.27
CA GLY A 153 31.41 -15.81 -8.14
C GLY A 153 30.89 -17.09 -7.51
N ASP A 154 29.83 -17.61 -8.10
CA ASP A 154 29.40 -18.98 -7.89
C ASP A 154 30.18 -19.91 -8.84
N VAL A 155 31.24 -20.53 -8.34
CA VAL A 155 32.20 -21.32 -9.13
C VAL A 155 32.36 -22.73 -8.54
N GLU A 156 32.75 -23.68 -9.37
CA GLU A 156 33.00 -25.06 -8.91
C GLU A 156 34.33 -25.16 -8.15
N CYS A 157 34.35 -26.01 -7.11
CA CYS A 157 35.54 -26.23 -6.32
C CYS A 157 36.58 -27.07 -7.08
N PRO A 158 37.89 -26.78 -6.94
CA PRO A 158 38.93 -27.58 -7.59
C PRO A 158 38.96 -29.02 -7.08
N THR A 159 38.72 -29.98 -7.97
CA THR A 159 38.71 -31.41 -7.62
C THR A 159 40.10 -32.00 -7.40
N ALA A 160 41.14 -31.39 -7.98
CA ALA A 160 42.51 -31.92 -7.95
C ALA A 160 43.14 -31.97 -6.54
N LEU A 161 42.60 -31.21 -5.58
CA LEU A 161 43.16 -31.07 -4.23
C LEU A 161 42.17 -31.47 -3.12
N ASP A 162 41.14 -32.23 -3.48
CA ASP A 162 40.14 -32.75 -2.54
C ASP A 162 39.29 -31.67 -1.85
N TYR A 163 39.09 -30.52 -2.49
CA TYR A 163 38.17 -29.48 -1.98
C TYR A 163 36.73 -29.86 -2.30
N GLN A 164 36.21 -30.84 -1.56
CA GLN A 164 34.88 -31.39 -1.81
C GLN A 164 33.76 -30.61 -1.13
N GLN A 165 34.07 -29.85 -0.06
CA GLN A 165 33.08 -29.08 0.67
C GLN A 165 32.91 -27.71 0.00
N ARG A 166 31.79 -27.51 -0.69
CA ARG A 166 31.44 -26.25 -1.36
C ARG A 166 30.35 -25.51 -0.60
N GLU A 167 30.59 -24.24 -0.31
CA GLU A 167 29.60 -23.33 0.25
C GLU A 167 29.58 -22.03 -0.54
N VAL A 168 28.40 -21.47 -0.77
CA VAL A 168 28.21 -20.18 -1.45
C VAL A 168 27.68 -19.19 -0.44
N PHE A 169 28.35 -18.04 -0.37
CA PHE A 169 27.98 -16.88 0.43
C PHE A 169 27.70 -15.70 -0.50
N HIS A 170 27.19 -14.62 0.07
CA HIS A 170 26.87 -13.38 -0.63
C HIS A 170 27.44 -12.19 0.13
N GLN A 171 27.67 -11.08 -0.55
CA GLN A 171 28.18 -9.87 0.10
C GLN A 171 27.15 -8.75 0.18
N ASP A 172 26.10 -8.83 -0.63
CA ASP A 172 25.08 -7.80 -0.74
C ASP A 172 23.69 -8.43 -1.00
N VAL A 173 22.65 -7.60 -0.94
CA VAL A 173 21.27 -7.96 -1.26
C VAL A 173 20.65 -6.90 -2.16
N VAL A 174 20.06 -7.35 -3.26
CA VAL A 174 19.16 -6.50 -4.06
C VAL A 174 17.75 -6.75 -3.59
N ASP A 175 17.16 -5.74 -2.96
CA ASP A 175 15.79 -5.79 -2.45
C ASP A 175 14.85 -4.96 -3.33
N THR A 176 13.91 -5.66 -3.95
CA THR A 176 12.85 -5.07 -4.78
C THR A 176 11.46 -5.27 -4.19
N ARG A 177 11.38 -5.76 -2.94
CA ARG A 177 10.11 -5.99 -2.26
C ARG A 177 9.37 -4.67 -2.06
N GLY A 178 8.09 -4.67 -2.39
CA GLY A 178 7.22 -3.53 -2.20
C GLY A 178 5.77 -3.93 -2.43
N CYS A 179 4.94 -2.92 -2.65
CA CYS A 179 3.53 -3.09 -2.91
C CYS A 179 3.21 -2.72 -4.37
N THR A 180 2.28 -3.44 -4.99
CA THR A 180 1.69 -3.01 -6.27
C THR A 180 0.89 -1.73 -6.07
N GLU A 181 0.64 -1.01 -7.18
CA GLU A 181 -0.27 0.12 -7.18
C GLU A 181 -1.66 -0.29 -6.70
N CYS A 182 -2.30 0.58 -5.92
CA CYS A 182 -3.70 0.41 -5.55
C CYS A 182 -4.61 1.17 -6.50
N THR A 183 -5.70 0.52 -6.92
CA THR A 183 -6.77 1.17 -7.67
C THR A 183 -8.09 1.04 -6.93
N CYS A 184 -8.94 2.05 -7.07
CA CYS A 184 -10.27 2.09 -6.48
C CYS A 184 -11.33 1.95 -7.57
N GLY A 185 -12.44 1.32 -7.22
CA GLY A 185 -13.61 1.24 -8.09
C GLY A 185 -14.32 2.59 -8.23
N GLU A 186 -15.43 2.56 -8.95
CA GLU A 186 -16.33 3.72 -9.06
C GLU A 186 -16.92 4.09 -7.70
N ILE A 187 -17.26 5.37 -7.55
CA ILE A 187 -18.02 5.87 -6.41
C ILE A 187 -19.47 5.39 -6.52
N ALA A 188 -20.05 4.98 -5.41
CA ALA A 188 -21.44 4.60 -5.27
C ALA A 188 -22.02 5.24 -4.00
N GLY A 189 -23.31 5.11 -3.76
CA GLY A 189 -23.93 5.60 -2.52
C GLY A 189 -25.24 6.30 -2.79
N THR A 190 -25.67 7.07 -1.80
CA THR A 190 -26.93 7.82 -1.82
C THR A 190 -26.68 9.27 -1.50
N CYS A 191 -27.59 10.13 -1.94
CA CYS A 191 -27.67 11.49 -1.46
C CYS A 191 -29.05 11.71 -0.85
N SER A 192 -29.11 12.57 0.15
CA SER A 192 -30.35 13.10 0.71
C SER A 192 -30.31 14.62 0.68
N ALA A 193 -31.48 15.24 0.67
CA ALA A 193 -31.59 16.70 0.69
C ALA A 193 -32.79 17.12 1.52
N THR A 194 -32.67 18.30 2.12
CA THR A 194 -33.77 18.95 2.84
C THR A 194 -34.21 20.18 2.05
N LEU A 195 -35.50 20.27 1.74
CA LEU A 195 -36.10 21.35 0.98
C LEU A 195 -36.93 22.22 1.90
N GLU A 196 -36.85 23.54 1.70
CA GLU A 196 -37.74 24.48 2.34
C GLU A 196 -38.72 25.07 1.33
N LEU A 197 -39.98 25.16 1.76
CA LEU A 197 -41.07 25.74 1.00
C LEU A 197 -41.44 27.12 1.54
N TRP A 198 -41.63 28.10 0.65
CA TRP A 198 -41.85 29.49 1.03
C TRP A 198 -43.08 30.09 0.36
N THR A 199 -43.79 30.98 1.06
CA THR A 199 -45.00 31.64 0.54
C THR A 199 -44.74 32.65 -0.57
N GLY A 200 -43.55 33.26 -0.58
CA GLY A 200 -43.23 34.33 -1.51
C GLY A 200 -42.22 33.92 -2.56
N ASP A 201 -41.92 34.83 -3.48
CA ASP A 201 -40.97 34.60 -4.56
C ASP A 201 -39.54 34.65 -3.97
N ASP A 202 -38.57 34.02 -4.64
CA ASP A 202 -37.15 34.06 -4.21
C ASP A 202 -36.90 33.65 -2.73
N CYS A 203 -37.71 32.72 -2.22
CA CYS A 203 -37.75 32.27 -0.82
C CYS A 203 -37.91 33.39 0.21
N ASP A 204 -38.70 34.41 -0.11
CA ASP A 204 -39.12 35.41 0.84
C ASP A 204 -40.45 35.04 1.54
N GLY A 205 -40.86 35.86 2.50
CA GLY A 205 -42.10 35.66 3.25
C GLY A 205 -41.97 34.62 4.37
N THR A 206 -42.98 33.78 4.53
CA THR A 206 -43.07 32.78 5.59
C THR A 206 -42.71 31.40 5.06
N MET A 207 -41.84 30.70 5.78
CA MET A 207 -41.54 29.29 5.52
C MET A 207 -42.77 28.45 5.88
N LEU A 208 -43.26 27.68 4.92
CA LEU A 208 -44.42 26.83 5.05
C LEU A 208 -44.05 25.47 5.66
N ALA A 209 -43.00 24.85 5.14
CA ALA A 209 -42.56 23.52 5.53
C ALA A 209 -41.09 23.29 5.21
N GLU A 210 -40.53 22.29 5.88
CA GLU A 210 -39.22 21.70 5.61
C GLU A 210 -39.46 20.21 5.34
N ILE A 211 -38.92 19.68 4.25
CA ILE A 211 -39.21 18.33 3.75
C ILE A 211 -37.91 17.63 3.41
N ASP A 212 -37.72 16.44 3.96
CA ASP A 212 -36.60 15.58 3.62
C ASP A 212 -36.89 14.75 2.37
N SER A 213 -35.88 14.60 1.51
CA SER A 213 -35.94 13.72 0.35
C SER A 213 -36.06 12.25 0.76
N GLY A 214 -36.71 11.45 -0.10
CA GLY A 214 -36.98 10.04 0.20
C GLY A 214 -38.04 9.83 1.28
N GLY A 215 -38.58 10.93 1.84
CA GLY A 215 -39.66 10.95 2.82
C GLY A 215 -41.01 10.53 2.24
N VAL A 216 -41.98 10.41 3.14
CA VAL A 216 -43.39 10.21 2.75
C VAL A 216 -44.01 11.53 2.34
N CYS A 217 -45.11 11.46 1.60
CA CYS A 217 -45.91 12.61 1.19
C CYS A 217 -46.45 13.36 2.44
N GLU A 218 -46.18 14.66 2.54
CA GLU A 218 -46.55 15.49 3.70
C GLU A 218 -47.57 16.56 3.33
N GLU A 219 -48.53 16.80 4.21
CA GLU A 219 -49.53 17.87 4.02
C GLU A 219 -48.92 19.23 4.37
N VAL A 220 -49.05 20.22 3.48
CA VAL A 220 -48.55 21.58 3.74
C VAL A 220 -49.71 22.57 3.72
N ASP A 221 -49.85 23.31 4.82
CA ASP A 221 -50.86 24.37 4.94
C ASP A 221 -50.40 25.63 4.21
N GLY A 222 -50.82 25.78 2.96
CA GLY A 222 -50.52 26.93 2.11
C GLY A 222 -50.18 26.54 0.68
N VAL A 223 -49.94 27.54 -0.16
CA VAL A 223 -49.43 27.33 -1.53
C VAL A 223 -48.00 27.86 -1.58
N PRO A 224 -46.98 27.01 -1.77
CA PRO A 224 -45.62 27.48 -1.93
C PRO A 224 -45.49 28.24 -3.25
N SER A 225 -44.82 29.39 -3.21
CA SER A 225 -44.45 30.17 -4.41
C SER A 225 -43.01 29.89 -4.81
N SER A 226 -42.14 29.55 -3.86
CA SER A 226 -40.75 29.17 -4.12
C SER A 226 -40.28 28.03 -3.22
N THR A 227 -39.22 27.36 -3.67
CA THR A 227 -38.52 26.27 -2.98
C THR A 227 -37.02 26.52 -3.01
N ARG A 228 -36.31 26.19 -1.94
CA ARG A 228 -34.84 26.05 -1.97
C ARG A 228 -34.40 24.78 -1.29
N ILE A 229 -33.23 24.31 -1.68
CA ILE A 229 -32.52 23.25 -0.96
C ILE A 229 -31.78 23.92 0.21
N ALA A 230 -32.12 23.52 1.42
CA ALA A 230 -31.49 23.99 2.65
C ALA A 230 -30.19 23.24 2.93
N ASP A 231 -30.20 21.92 2.72
CA ASP A 231 -29.05 21.05 2.92
C ASP A 231 -29.02 19.90 1.91
N VAL A 232 -27.82 19.43 1.59
CA VAL A 232 -27.58 18.23 0.78
C VAL A 232 -26.50 17.43 1.46
N ASP A 233 -26.83 16.20 1.83
CA ASP A 233 -25.89 15.25 2.40
C ASP A 233 -25.61 14.12 1.42
N ALA A 234 -24.35 13.74 1.31
CA ALA A 234 -23.92 12.63 0.50
C ALA A 234 -23.34 11.56 1.42
N ASP A 235 -23.81 10.31 1.26
CA ASP A 235 -23.23 9.13 1.91
C ASP A 235 -22.55 8.26 0.84
N PRO A 236 -21.39 8.70 0.31
CA PRO A 236 -20.69 7.96 -0.71
C PRO A 236 -19.93 6.78 -0.12
N THR A 237 -19.83 5.74 -0.92
CA THR A 237 -18.98 4.58 -0.71
C THR A 237 -18.12 4.37 -1.93
N CYS A 238 -16.96 3.74 -1.72
CA CYS A 238 -16.11 3.33 -2.83
C CYS A 238 -16.29 1.85 -3.09
N GLY A 239 -16.32 1.48 -4.37
CA GLY A 239 -16.24 0.09 -4.79
C GLY A 239 -14.98 -0.61 -4.26
N SER A 240 -14.94 -1.93 -4.41
CA SER A 240 -13.81 -2.75 -3.96
C SER A 240 -12.48 -2.21 -4.49
N SER A 241 -11.50 -2.07 -3.60
CA SER A 241 -10.12 -1.82 -4.02
C SER A 241 -9.54 -3.05 -4.69
N SER A 242 -8.74 -2.86 -5.75
CA SER A 242 -7.71 -3.83 -6.04
C SER A 242 -6.63 -3.63 -4.97
N GLY A 243 -6.71 -4.39 -3.88
CA GLY A 243 -5.81 -4.19 -2.74
C GLY A 243 -4.35 -4.25 -3.19
N ALA A 244 -3.53 -3.31 -2.71
CA ALA A 244 -2.09 -3.35 -2.91
C ALA A 244 -1.55 -4.73 -2.48
N GLN A 245 -0.93 -5.46 -3.40
CA GLN A 245 -0.38 -6.79 -3.12
C GLN A 245 1.13 -6.70 -2.94
N PRO A 246 1.73 -7.52 -2.06
CA PRO A 246 3.17 -7.65 -1.99
C PRO A 246 3.72 -8.14 -3.33
N ALA A 247 4.78 -7.50 -3.80
CA ALA A 247 5.46 -7.81 -5.05
C ALA A 247 6.97 -7.66 -4.90
N GLY A 248 7.72 -8.21 -5.87
CA GLY A 248 9.18 -8.20 -5.86
C GLY A 248 9.78 -9.29 -4.97
N ALA A 249 11.09 -9.23 -4.79
CA ALA A 249 11.86 -10.18 -3.99
C ALA A 249 13.15 -9.54 -3.45
N ALA A 250 13.67 -10.08 -2.37
CA ALA A 250 15.04 -9.83 -1.92
C ALA A 250 15.92 -10.97 -2.43
N THR A 251 16.96 -10.63 -3.20
CA THR A 251 17.87 -11.62 -3.80
C THR A 251 19.29 -11.32 -3.34
N PRO A 252 20.00 -12.30 -2.75
CA PRO A 252 21.41 -12.15 -2.45
C PRO A 252 22.23 -11.91 -3.72
N THR A 253 23.21 -11.01 -3.67
CA THR A 253 24.11 -10.68 -4.78
C THR A 253 25.57 -10.80 -4.37
N ASP A 254 26.47 -10.66 -5.36
CA ASP A 254 27.91 -10.78 -5.19
C ASP A 254 28.32 -12.09 -4.52
N PRO A 255 28.06 -13.24 -5.19
CA PRO A 255 28.37 -14.53 -4.62
C PRO A 255 29.88 -14.69 -4.39
N ILE A 256 30.24 -15.38 -3.32
CA ILE A 256 31.58 -15.89 -3.04
C ILE A 256 31.45 -17.39 -2.81
N THR A 257 32.23 -18.17 -3.55
CA THR A 257 32.36 -19.60 -3.28
C THR A 257 33.51 -19.84 -2.31
N VAL A 258 33.25 -20.57 -1.24
CA VAL A 258 34.23 -21.11 -0.31
C VAL A 258 34.32 -22.62 -0.51
N CYS A 259 35.53 -23.11 -0.69
CA CYS A 259 35.84 -24.50 -0.91
C CYS A 259 36.76 -24.99 0.21
N CYS A 260 36.33 -25.96 1.00
CA CYS A 260 37.10 -26.57 2.07
C CYS A 260 37.41 -28.05 1.75
N ARG A 261 38.50 -28.56 2.31
CA ARG A 261 38.93 -29.97 2.16
C ARG A 261 38.15 -30.89 3.07
#